data_AF-A0A950QUR1-F1
#
_entry.id   AF-A0A950QUR1-F1
#
_cell.length_a   1.000
_cell.length_b   1.000
_cell.length_c   1.000
_cell.angle_alpha   90.00
_cell.angle_beta   90.00
_cell.angle_gamma   90.00
#
_symmetry.space_group_name_H-M   'P 1'
#
loop_
_entity.id
_entity.type
_entity.pdbx_description
1 polymer ?
#
loop_
_entity_poly.entity_id
_entity_poly.type
_entity_poly.pdbx_seq_one_letter_code
_entity_poly.pdbx_strand_id
1 'polypeptide(L)'
;MNLQGMLDQLKDTDRGDDVGKAAADHVADMPADEVADHLQSAADKAAQAGQDDTAQELLQMVEQRKADPDALKNMAVGYIKEHPEVLQHFAPSFAQGILNRFL
;
A
#
# COMPACT_ATOMS: atom_id res chain seq x y z
N MET A 1 -1.70 -4.86 22.25
CA MET A 1 -2.32 -5.12 20.94
C MET A 1 -1.27 -4.72 19.91
N ASN A 2 -0.77 -5.65 19.09
CA ASN A 2 0.34 -5.39 18.18
C ASN A 2 -0.18 -4.94 16.80
N LEU A 3 0.58 -4.11 16.10
CA LEU A 3 0.23 -3.56 14.77
C LEU A 3 -0.20 -4.64 13.78
N GLN A 4 0.44 -5.82 13.79
CA GLN A 4 0.07 -6.95 12.93
C GLN A 4 -1.32 -7.51 13.26
N GLY A 5 -1.69 -7.63 14.54
CA GLY A 5 -3.02 -8.10 14.92
C GLY A 5 -4.13 -7.10 14.60
N MET A 6 -3.79 -5.82 14.49
CA MET A 6 -4.73 -4.76 14.05
C MET A 6 -4.91 -4.75 12.53
N LEU A 7 -3.85 -5.00 11.78
CA LEU A 7 -3.93 -5.18 10.32
C LEU A 7 -4.74 -6.42 9.95
N ASP A 8 -4.57 -7.53 10.68
CA ASP A 8 -5.34 -8.76 10.49
C ASP A 8 -6.84 -8.51 10.74
N GLN A 9 -7.17 -7.71 11.75
CA GLN A 9 -8.55 -7.30 12.05
C GLN A 9 -9.14 -6.33 11.02
N LEU A 10 -8.29 -5.55 10.32
CA LEU A 10 -8.72 -4.69 9.20
C LEU A 10 -9.03 -5.50 7.94
N LYS A 11 -8.39 -6.66 7.75
CA LYS A 11 -8.67 -7.60 6.64
C LYS A 11 -10.04 -8.29 6.77
N ASP A 12 -10.47 -8.60 7.98
CA ASP A 12 -11.68 -9.41 8.25
C ASP A 12 -12.98 -8.57 8.40
N THR A 13 -12.86 -7.24 8.47
CA THR A 13 -14.00 -6.31 8.71
C THR A 13 -14.24 -5.41 7.50
N ASP A 14 -15.46 -4.89 7.29
CA ASP A 14 -15.84 -3.82 6.33
C ASP A 14 -14.87 -2.61 6.25
N ARG A 15 -13.94 -2.49 7.21
CA ARG A 15 -12.85 -1.51 7.27
C ARG A 15 -11.79 -1.68 6.17
N GLY A 16 -11.68 -2.85 5.53
CA GLY A 16 -10.83 -3.03 4.36
C GLY A 16 -11.21 -2.07 3.21
N ASP A 17 -12.51 -1.78 3.08
CA ASP A 17 -13.02 -0.79 2.13
C ASP A 17 -12.63 0.64 2.54
N ASP A 18 -12.68 0.97 3.82
CA ASP A 18 -12.24 2.28 4.32
C ASP A 18 -10.73 2.50 4.15
N VAL A 19 -9.91 1.48 4.40
CA VAL A 19 -8.45 1.53 4.20
C VAL A 19 -8.12 1.69 2.72
N GLY A 20 -8.76 0.91 1.85
CA GLY A 20 -8.62 1.04 0.40
C GLY A 20 -9.05 2.41 -0.10
N LYS A 21 -10.15 2.97 0.44
CA LYS A 21 -10.64 4.30 0.08
C LYS A 21 -9.73 5.42 0.56
N ALA A 22 -9.21 5.32 1.77
CA ALA A 22 -8.23 6.28 2.27
C ALA A 22 -6.93 6.21 1.46
N ALA A 23 -6.44 5.00 1.13
CA ALA A 23 -5.30 4.82 0.25
C ALA A 23 -5.57 5.39 -1.14
N ALA A 24 -6.78 5.22 -1.68
CA ALA A 24 -7.21 5.83 -2.93
C ALA A 24 -7.14 7.35 -2.90
N ASP A 25 -7.68 7.98 -1.86
CA ASP A 25 -7.63 9.43 -1.67
C ASP A 25 -6.17 9.92 -1.60
N HIS A 26 -5.32 9.21 -0.86
CA HIS A 26 -3.92 9.57 -0.70
C HIS A 26 -3.11 9.42 -2.00
N VAL A 27 -3.31 8.32 -2.72
CA VAL A 27 -2.63 8.01 -3.99
C VAL A 27 -3.16 8.90 -5.13
N ALA A 28 -4.43 9.31 -5.07
CA ALA A 28 -5.02 10.23 -6.05
C ALA A 28 -4.34 11.61 -6.02
N ASP A 29 -4.09 12.14 -4.83
CA ASP A 29 -3.44 13.45 -4.62
C ASP A 29 -1.92 13.43 -4.94
N MET A 30 -1.31 12.24 -4.91
CA MET A 30 0.11 12.05 -5.19
C MET A 30 0.42 12.06 -6.71
N PRO A 31 1.52 12.67 -7.18
CA PRO A 31 1.99 12.50 -8.55
C PRO A 31 2.41 11.04 -8.80
N ALA A 32 2.20 10.55 -10.02
CA ALA A 32 2.44 9.14 -10.33
C ALA A 32 3.90 8.71 -10.19
N ASP A 33 4.87 9.61 -10.42
CA ASP A 33 6.28 9.37 -10.14
C ASP A 33 6.53 9.12 -8.63
N GLU A 34 5.86 9.86 -7.74
CA GLU A 34 5.95 9.59 -6.30
C GLU A 34 5.31 8.25 -5.94
N VAL A 35 4.16 7.90 -6.53
CA VAL A 35 3.53 6.59 -6.32
C VAL A 35 4.48 5.47 -6.73
N ALA A 36 5.16 5.61 -7.87
CA ALA A 36 6.16 4.65 -8.32
C ALA A 36 7.32 4.53 -7.32
N ASP A 37 7.84 5.65 -6.82
CA ASP A 37 8.94 5.69 -5.83
C ASP A 37 8.52 5.01 -4.52
N HIS A 38 7.30 5.28 -4.04
CA HIS A 38 6.73 4.64 -2.86
C HIS A 38 6.52 3.13 -3.05
N LEU A 39 6.07 2.68 -4.22
CA LEU A 39 5.95 1.25 -4.55
C LEU A 39 7.34 0.57 -4.61
N GLN A 40 8.34 1.22 -5.21
CA GLN A 40 9.71 0.68 -5.24
C GLN A 40 10.32 0.61 -3.83
N SER A 41 10.11 1.64 -3.01
CA SER A 41 10.55 1.65 -1.61
C SER A 41 9.83 0.57 -0.78
N ALA A 42 8.54 0.36 -1.03
CA ALA A 42 7.79 -0.72 -0.40
C ALA A 42 8.33 -2.09 -0.82
N ALA A 43 8.66 -2.28 -2.10
CA ALA A 43 9.31 -3.48 -2.62
C ALA A 43 10.65 -3.77 -1.95
N ASP A 44 11.51 -2.76 -1.84
CA ASP A 44 12.82 -2.91 -1.20
C ASP A 44 12.68 -3.33 0.27
N LYS A 45 11.76 -2.70 1.01
CA LYS A 45 11.46 -3.10 2.40
C LYS A 45 10.83 -4.49 2.50
N ALA A 46 9.95 -4.85 1.57
CA ALA A 46 9.36 -6.19 1.51
C ALA A 46 10.45 -7.25 1.31
N ALA A 47 11.40 -7.00 0.39
CA ALA A 47 12.55 -7.87 0.18
C ALA A 47 13.41 -7.98 1.46
N GLN A 48 13.69 -6.86 2.14
CA GLN A 48 14.41 -6.86 3.41
C GLN A 48 13.68 -7.61 4.53
N ALA A 49 12.34 -7.65 4.49
CA ALA A 49 11.50 -8.40 5.42
C ALA A 49 11.38 -9.90 5.07
N GLY A 50 12.00 -10.36 3.98
CA GLY A 50 11.88 -11.73 3.47
C GLY A 50 10.57 -12.00 2.73
N GLN A 51 9.88 -10.95 2.27
CA GLN A 51 8.68 -11.02 1.45
C GLN A 51 9.05 -10.83 -0.03
N ASP A 52 9.91 -11.72 -0.54
CA ASP A 52 10.43 -11.64 -1.91
C ASP A 52 9.33 -11.65 -2.98
N ASP A 53 8.26 -12.42 -2.78
CA ASP A 53 7.10 -12.45 -3.68
C ASP A 53 6.42 -11.08 -3.78
N THR A 54 6.13 -10.45 -2.62
CA THR A 54 5.55 -9.11 -2.53
C THR A 54 6.47 -8.06 -3.17
N ALA A 55 7.77 -8.17 -2.94
CA ALA A 55 8.76 -7.27 -3.54
C ALA A 55 8.77 -7.37 -5.07
N GLN A 56 8.74 -8.59 -5.61
CA GLN A 56 8.70 -8.82 -7.05
C GLN A 56 7.40 -8.33 -7.68
N GLU A 57 6.24 -8.57 -7.05
CA GLU A 57 4.95 -8.07 -7.54
C GLU A 57 4.92 -6.54 -7.61
N LEU A 58 5.38 -5.86 -6.56
CA LEU A 58 5.45 -4.40 -6.49
C LEU A 58 6.36 -3.83 -7.58
N LEU A 59 7.56 -4.41 -7.77
CA LEU A 59 8.47 -3.98 -8.85
C LEU A 59 7.87 -4.20 -10.23
N GLN A 60 7.22 -5.34 -10.46
CA GLN A 60 6.54 -5.62 -11.72
C GLN A 60 5.40 -4.65 -11.99
N MET A 61 4.61 -4.25 -10.98
CA MET A 61 3.58 -3.22 -11.14
C MET A 61 4.18 -1.91 -11.62
N VAL A 62 5.27 -1.46 -10.97
CA VAL A 62 5.94 -0.22 -11.34
C VAL A 62 6.48 -0.31 -12.77
N GLU A 63 7.18 -1.37 -13.13
CA GLU A 63 7.73 -1.52 -14.48
C GLU A 63 6.65 -1.61 -15.56
N GLN A 64 5.56 -2.35 -15.31
CA GLN A 64 4.48 -2.52 -16.29
C GLN A 64 3.62 -1.26 -16.46
N ARG A 65 3.48 -0.44 -15.41
CA ARG A 65 2.54 0.68 -15.38
C ARG A 65 3.18 2.05 -15.25
N LYS A 66 4.52 2.14 -15.29
CA LYS A 66 5.23 3.43 -15.37
C LYS A 66 4.77 4.29 -16.56
N ALA A 67 4.32 3.67 -17.65
CA ALA A 67 3.80 4.37 -18.82
C ALA A 67 2.34 4.87 -18.65
N ASP A 68 1.58 4.32 -17.69
CA ASP A 68 0.18 4.61 -17.44
C ASP A 68 -0.04 5.03 -15.97
N PRO A 69 0.07 6.34 -15.67
CA PRO A 69 0.02 6.85 -14.30
C PRO A 69 -1.30 6.53 -13.58
N ASP A 70 -2.44 6.64 -14.25
CA ASP A 70 -3.75 6.29 -13.68
C ASP A 70 -3.88 4.79 -13.38
N ALA A 71 -3.29 3.93 -14.22
CA ALA A 71 -3.32 2.49 -14.00
C ALA A 71 -2.42 2.11 -12.81
N LEU A 72 -1.25 2.74 -12.68
CA LEU A 72 -0.35 2.54 -11.54
C LEU A 72 -1.05 2.92 -10.22
N LYS A 73 -1.73 4.07 -10.19
CA LYS A 73 -2.49 4.52 -9.02
C LYS A 73 -3.60 3.55 -8.64
N ASN A 74 -4.42 3.12 -9.60
CA ASN A 74 -5.50 2.17 -9.33
C ASN A 74 -4.97 0.80 -8.86
N MET A 75 -3.86 0.32 -9.42
CA MET A 75 -3.23 -0.91 -8.95
C MET A 75 -2.66 -0.77 -7.55
N ALA A 76 -1.96 0.32 -7.25
CA ALA A 76 -1.43 0.58 -5.91
C ALA A 76 -2.54 0.55 -4.86
N VAL A 77 -3.68 1.17 -5.17
CA VAL A 77 -4.87 1.18 -4.30
C VAL A 77 -5.45 -0.22 -4.12
N GLY A 78 -5.62 -0.98 -5.21
CA GLY A 78 -6.11 -2.36 -5.16
C GLY A 78 -5.18 -3.26 -4.34
N TYR A 79 -3.87 -3.14 -4.57
CA TYR A 79 -2.85 -3.91 -3.86
C TYR A 79 -2.83 -3.56 -2.37
N ILE A 80 -2.91 -2.28 -2.02
CA ILE A 80 -3.02 -1.84 -0.61
C ILE A 80 -4.29 -2.36 0.06
N LYS A 81 -5.40 -2.44 -0.68
CA LYS A 81 -6.66 -2.99 -0.17
C LYS A 81 -6.54 -4.49 0.13
N GLU A 82 -5.90 -5.25 -0.75
CA GLU A 82 -5.67 -6.69 -0.58
C GLU A 82 -4.54 -6.99 0.42
N HIS A 83 -3.57 -6.09 0.53
CA HIS A 83 -2.38 -6.18 1.36
C HIS A 83 -2.18 -4.90 2.21
N PRO A 84 -3.01 -4.67 3.24
CA PRO A 84 -2.87 -3.50 4.11
C PRO A 84 -1.56 -3.51 4.92
N GLU A 85 -0.85 -4.63 4.98
CA GLU A 85 0.53 -4.68 5.46
C GLU A 85 1.49 -3.79 4.64
N VAL A 86 1.26 -3.66 3.33
CA VAL A 86 2.09 -2.86 2.41
C VAL A 86 2.00 -1.38 2.74
N LEU A 87 0.88 -0.92 3.30
CA LEU A 87 0.69 0.47 3.75
C LEU A 87 1.78 0.92 4.73
N GLN A 88 2.24 0.02 5.60
CA GLN A 88 3.33 0.34 6.54
C GLN A 88 4.66 0.62 5.83
N HIS A 89 4.89 -0.04 4.70
CA HIS A 89 6.11 0.09 3.91
C HIS A 89 6.03 1.25 2.90
N PHE A 90 4.86 1.38 2.27
CA PHE A 90 4.51 2.38 1.25
C PHE A 90 4.45 3.78 1.84
N ALA A 91 3.65 3.99 2.89
CA ALA A 91 3.48 5.29 3.51
C ALA A 91 3.32 5.13 5.04
N PRO A 92 4.44 4.96 5.78
CA PRO A 92 4.40 4.66 7.21
C PRO A 92 3.64 5.70 8.04
N SER A 93 3.79 6.99 7.72
CA SER A 93 3.07 8.09 8.38
C SER A 93 1.57 8.05 8.08
N PHE A 94 1.20 7.68 6.86
CA PHE A 94 -0.20 7.55 6.44
C PHE A 94 -0.87 6.32 7.06
N ALA A 95 -0.17 5.19 7.09
CA ALA A 95 -0.60 3.99 7.81
C ALA A 95 -0.83 4.28 9.29
N GLN A 96 0.06 5.04 9.94
CA GLN A 96 -0.16 5.51 11.31
C GLN A 96 -1.39 6.41 11.43
N GLY A 97 -1.62 7.33 10.48
CA GLY A 97 -2.80 8.19 10.45
C GLY A 97 -4.12 7.42 10.28
N ILE A 98 -4.15 6.44 9.39
CA ILE A 98 -5.28 5.50 9.23
C ILE A 98 -5.49 4.73 10.53
N LEU A 99 -4.46 4.09 11.07
CA LEU A 99 -4.57 3.30 12.30
C LEU A 99 -5.06 4.15 13.48
N ASN A 100 -4.59 5.39 13.60
CA ASN A 100 -5.03 6.34 14.64
C ASN A 100 -6.47 6.84 14.45
N ARG A 101 -7.07 6.66 13.26
CA ARG A 101 -8.47 6.98 12.97
C ARG A 101 -9.41 5.79 13.22
N PHE A 102 -8.89 4.56 13.17
CA PHE A 102 -9.65 3.32 13.40
C PHE A 102 -9.47 2.72 14.82
N LEU A 103 -8.56 3.29 15.61
CA LEU A 103 -8.34 3.07 17.06
C LEU A 103 -9.27 3.95 17.90
#